data_AF-U9UIV9-F1
#
_entry.id   AF-U9UIV9-F1
#
_cell.length_a   1.000
_cell.length_b   1.000
_cell.length_c   1.000
_cell.angle_alpha   90.00
_cell.angle_beta   90.00
_cell.angle_gamma   90.00
#
_symmetry.space_group_name_H-M   'P 1'
#
loop_
_entity.id
_entity.type
_entity.pdbx_description
1 polymer ?
#
loop_
_entity_poly.entity_id
_entity_poly.type
_entity_poly.pdbx_seq_one_letter_code
_entity_poly.pdbx_strand_id
1 'polypeptide(L)'
;MPYRKNTISEGPIGQCVFCSKAGFRFTCKSCQMNYLKKNFKNWTSGNKKINNFIQQKQLKKSQREIIFEWIPYDGFSDIKGIGKDDIVTVYSAIWKDGQLRYDKYDLFTRGFIRVPNEKVALKCLDNPQNGIDKILNKIDEFSINNRDLKIYGLSQNPNTKEYIIVLQNGYCKECGEKYTNIMYTWCKPCHIKIFTSGNEEIDDFIHEIQSQIHDSSDIVVEWIPYNQFNKIEEIGKSDFATICLAVWKDGPLHYDNESWNWTRNSGKKVALKCLNNSRNDINRVLNEAKKYSVKNNDCRENKIYGISQNPNTKNYIMVLNKYDKYCVKCDKIYTETEYKWCKPCQINHLKENFMNWTSENKEIDNFIQKMQLKISYKNITLEWIPYNQFCDIEEICKGWFATVYSAIWKDGPLCYNSKEKKYLRESDKAITLKYFNCSQNVINEFLNEAKNYSIKKDILSKDKIYGISRKPNTEDYILILYNEYSQEYFKECYVKYGEIVGYRKIFTNWISGNEKIDNLIQEMQSKINLYGDILFEWIPYNQFIDIEKIGQGGFATVYSATWKNGPLRYYKDKNEWIRSSDKKVALKCLNNSQNINNEFLNEVIYSI
;
A
#
# COMPACT_ATOMS: atom_id res chain seq x y z
N MET A 1 -9.75 -0.68 -63.28
CA MET A 1 -9.69 -1.59 -64.45
C MET A 1 -9.75 -3.04 -63.96
N PRO A 2 -10.48 -3.94 -64.62
CA PRO A 2 -11.05 -5.11 -63.96
C PRO A 2 -10.02 -6.21 -63.73
N TYR A 3 -9.87 -6.61 -62.46
CA TYR A 3 -9.19 -7.83 -62.06
C TYR A 3 -9.89 -9.04 -62.71
N ARG A 4 -9.13 -9.88 -63.42
CA ARG A 4 -9.61 -11.16 -63.94
C ARG A 4 -10.12 -12.02 -62.79
N LYS A 5 -11.44 -12.21 -62.73
CA LYS A 5 -12.14 -13.14 -61.84
C LYS A 5 -11.83 -14.58 -62.26
N ASN A 6 -11.12 -15.33 -61.41
CA ASN A 6 -11.25 -16.78 -61.35
C ASN A 6 -12.14 -17.10 -60.15
N THR A 7 -13.40 -17.40 -60.39
CA THR A 7 -14.39 -17.84 -59.39
C THR A 7 -14.05 -19.25 -58.92
N ILE A 8 -13.82 -19.43 -57.61
CA ILE A 8 -13.80 -20.75 -56.94
C ILE A 8 -15.01 -20.78 -55.99
N SER A 9 -15.82 -21.83 -56.09
CA SER A 9 -17.09 -22.01 -55.40
C SER A 9 -16.97 -22.14 -53.88
N GLU A 10 -18.06 -21.79 -53.19
CA GLU A 10 -18.25 -21.85 -51.74
C GLU A 10 -17.96 -23.24 -51.17
N GLY A 11 -17.00 -23.35 -50.25
CA GLY A 11 -16.73 -24.56 -49.47
C GLY A 11 -17.27 -24.43 -48.03
N PRO A 12 -17.80 -25.50 -47.42
CA PRO A 12 -18.39 -25.42 -46.08
C PRO A 12 -17.36 -25.16 -44.97
N ILE A 13 -17.80 -24.45 -43.93
CA ILE A 13 -17.00 -24.09 -42.75
C ILE A 13 -16.46 -25.36 -42.09
N GLY A 14 -15.14 -25.46 -41.92
CA GLY A 14 -14.46 -26.61 -41.32
C GLY A 14 -13.75 -27.55 -42.30
N GLN A 15 -13.67 -27.19 -43.60
CA GLN A 15 -12.94 -27.92 -44.62
C GLN A 15 -11.89 -27.07 -45.34
N CYS A 16 -10.84 -27.71 -45.88
CA CYS A 16 -9.85 -27.06 -46.75
C CYS A 16 -10.48 -26.63 -48.09
N VAL A 17 -10.38 -25.36 -48.47
CA VAL A 17 -10.99 -24.81 -49.72
C VAL A 17 -10.41 -25.44 -51.01
N PHE A 18 -9.20 -26.01 -50.96
CA PHE A 18 -8.54 -26.59 -52.14
C PHE A 18 -8.69 -28.12 -52.28
N CYS A 19 -9.02 -28.84 -51.20
CA CYS A 19 -9.11 -30.31 -51.23
C CYS A 19 -10.26 -30.89 -50.40
N SER A 20 -11.13 -30.03 -49.87
CA SER A 20 -12.34 -30.37 -49.09
C SER A 20 -12.10 -31.25 -47.86
N LYS A 21 -10.86 -31.37 -47.37
CA LYS A 21 -10.50 -32.18 -46.21
C LYS A 21 -11.03 -31.55 -44.92
N ALA A 22 -11.79 -32.31 -44.11
CA ALA A 22 -12.38 -31.87 -42.85
C ALA A 22 -11.35 -31.63 -41.73
N GLY A 23 -11.73 -30.84 -40.71
CA GLY A 23 -10.89 -30.52 -39.54
C GLY A 23 -9.96 -29.33 -39.73
N PHE A 24 -10.07 -28.61 -40.85
CA PHE A 24 -9.26 -27.42 -41.14
C PHE A 24 -10.16 -26.21 -41.26
N ARG A 25 -9.83 -25.14 -40.54
CA ARG A 25 -10.67 -23.94 -40.50
C ARG A 25 -10.71 -23.19 -41.86
N PHE A 26 -9.69 -23.35 -42.74
CA PHE A 26 -9.54 -22.58 -43.99
C PHE A 26 -8.81 -23.31 -45.15
N THR A 27 -7.54 -23.72 -44.97
CA THR A 27 -6.72 -24.47 -45.94
C THR A 27 -5.79 -25.42 -45.19
N CYS A 28 -5.48 -26.60 -45.74
CA CYS A 28 -4.53 -27.53 -45.13
C CYS A 28 -3.09 -27.28 -45.62
N LYS A 29 -2.10 -27.68 -44.80
CA LYS A 29 -0.67 -27.52 -45.10
C LYS A 29 -0.30 -28.11 -46.47
N SER A 30 -0.86 -29.26 -46.85
CA SER A 30 -0.55 -29.91 -48.13
C SER A 30 -1.02 -29.09 -49.34
N CYS A 31 -2.17 -28.42 -49.27
CA CYS A 31 -2.65 -27.58 -50.37
C CYS A 31 -1.82 -26.31 -50.54
N GLN A 32 -1.39 -25.69 -49.44
CA GLN A 32 -0.43 -24.58 -49.50
C GLN A 32 0.90 -25.02 -50.13
N MET A 33 1.41 -26.19 -49.74
CA MET A 33 2.64 -26.74 -50.32
C MET A 33 2.49 -27.05 -51.82
N ASN A 34 1.33 -27.55 -52.25
CA ASN A 34 1.05 -27.81 -53.66
C ASN A 34 0.99 -26.51 -54.48
N TYR A 35 0.40 -25.44 -53.94
CA TYR A 35 0.41 -24.13 -54.58
C TYR A 35 1.84 -23.60 -54.75
N LEU A 36 2.68 -23.66 -53.70
CA LEU A 36 4.07 -23.22 -53.79
C LEU A 36 4.85 -24.02 -54.84
N LYS A 37 4.73 -25.35 -54.83
CA LYS A 37 5.39 -26.23 -55.81
C LYS A 37 5.00 -25.91 -57.26
N LYS A 38 3.73 -25.60 -57.51
CA LYS A 38 3.25 -25.20 -58.86
C LYS A 38 3.81 -23.86 -59.33
N ASN A 39 4.18 -22.98 -58.39
CA ASN A 39 4.63 -21.61 -58.66
C ASN A 39 6.15 -21.41 -58.50
N PHE A 40 6.95 -22.45 -58.22
CA PHE A 40 8.41 -22.34 -58.11
C PHE A 40 9.08 -21.70 -59.32
N LYS A 41 8.52 -21.91 -60.51
CA LYS A 41 8.98 -21.30 -61.77
C LYS A 41 8.84 -19.77 -61.83
N ASN A 42 8.06 -19.17 -60.93
CA ASN A 42 7.84 -17.72 -60.90
C ASN A 42 8.87 -16.97 -60.03
N TRP A 43 9.71 -17.68 -59.27
CA TRP A 43 10.68 -17.10 -58.34
C TRP A 43 12.11 -17.53 -58.68
N THR A 44 12.50 -17.38 -59.94
CA THR A 44 13.80 -17.85 -60.42
C THR A 44 14.82 -16.72 -60.47
N SER A 45 15.98 -16.94 -59.86
CA SER A 45 17.15 -16.05 -59.91
C SER A 45 18.05 -16.26 -61.13
N GLY A 46 17.75 -17.25 -61.97
CA GLY A 46 18.69 -17.75 -62.98
C GLY A 46 19.81 -18.64 -62.41
N ASN A 47 19.93 -18.78 -61.08
CA ASN A 47 20.93 -19.63 -60.43
C ASN A 47 20.29 -20.84 -59.73
N LYS A 48 20.66 -22.06 -60.15
CA LYS A 48 20.09 -23.30 -59.62
C LYS A 48 20.25 -23.46 -58.11
N LYS A 49 21.41 -23.08 -57.54
CA LYS A 49 21.65 -23.20 -56.09
C LYS A 49 20.75 -22.26 -55.29
N ILE A 50 20.59 -21.03 -55.74
CA ILE A 50 19.72 -20.04 -55.09
C ILE A 50 18.24 -20.44 -55.21
N ASN A 51 17.83 -20.93 -56.38
CA ASN A 51 16.47 -21.43 -56.58
C ASN A 51 16.17 -22.59 -55.63
N ASN A 52 17.10 -23.54 -55.48
CA ASN A 52 16.97 -24.64 -54.52
C ASN A 52 16.87 -24.14 -53.08
N PHE A 53 17.69 -23.15 -52.70
CA PHE A 53 17.64 -22.54 -51.37
C PHE A 53 16.28 -21.88 -51.07
N ILE A 54 15.76 -21.07 -52.00
CA ILE A 54 14.45 -20.45 -51.90
C ILE A 54 13.35 -21.50 -51.74
N GLN A 55 13.37 -22.55 -52.57
CA GLN A 55 12.41 -23.65 -52.49
C GLN A 55 12.48 -24.37 -51.13
N GLN A 56 13.68 -24.64 -50.62
CA GLN A 56 13.84 -25.25 -49.29
C GLN A 56 13.25 -24.36 -48.18
N LYS A 57 13.50 -23.05 -48.22
CA LYS A 57 12.90 -22.08 -47.28
C LYS A 57 11.37 -22.05 -47.37
N GLN A 58 10.82 -22.07 -48.59
CA GLN A 58 9.38 -22.11 -48.83
C GLN A 58 8.71 -23.40 -48.33
N LEU A 59 9.41 -24.55 -48.39
CA LEU A 59 8.90 -25.86 -47.98
C LEU A 59 9.00 -26.14 -46.48
N LYS A 60 9.96 -25.54 -45.77
CA LYS A 60 10.15 -25.69 -44.30
C LYS A 60 9.07 -24.99 -43.45
N LYS A 61 8.09 -24.34 -44.08
CA LYS A 61 7.18 -23.35 -43.49
C LYS A 61 6.16 -23.89 -42.47
N SER A 62 5.90 -23.11 -41.42
CA SER A 62 4.71 -23.23 -40.56
C SER A 62 3.53 -22.40 -41.10
N GLN A 63 2.28 -22.76 -40.77
CA GLN A 63 1.05 -22.27 -41.45
C GLN A 63 0.79 -20.74 -41.37
N ARG A 64 1.69 -19.95 -40.75
CA ARG A 64 1.57 -18.50 -40.50
C ARG A 64 2.75 -17.65 -40.97
N GLU A 65 3.75 -18.23 -41.62
CA GLU A 65 4.98 -17.51 -41.98
C GLU A 65 4.90 -16.75 -43.31
N ILE A 66 5.94 -15.98 -43.61
CA ILE A 66 6.15 -15.20 -44.83
C ILE A 66 6.63 -16.11 -45.95
N ILE A 67 6.30 -15.79 -47.21
CA ILE A 67 6.89 -16.50 -48.36
C ILE A 67 8.23 -15.85 -48.66
N PHE A 68 9.30 -16.62 -48.51
CA PHE A 68 10.64 -16.23 -48.95
C PHE A 68 10.70 -16.35 -50.48
N GLU A 69 11.03 -15.28 -51.19
CA GLU A 69 11.03 -15.28 -52.66
C GLU A 69 12.25 -14.64 -53.31
N TRP A 70 12.44 -14.92 -54.60
CA TRP A 70 13.33 -14.11 -55.43
C TRP A 70 12.57 -12.86 -55.88
N ILE A 71 13.18 -11.70 -55.68
CA ILE A 71 12.59 -10.40 -56.01
C ILE A 71 13.47 -9.75 -57.08
N PRO A 72 12.97 -9.58 -58.32
CA PRO A 72 13.66 -8.85 -59.37
C PRO A 72 14.01 -7.41 -58.92
N TYR A 73 15.23 -6.96 -59.22
CA TYR A 73 15.75 -5.69 -58.72
C TYR A 73 14.99 -4.46 -59.29
N ASP A 74 14.48 -4.57 -60.51
CA ASP A 74 13.60 -3.60 -61.17
C ASP A 74 12.21 -3.46 -60.51
N GLY A 75 11.85 -4.42 -59.64
CA GLY A 75 10.69 -4.37 -58.76
C GLY A 75 10.81 -3.34 -57.63
N PHE A 76 11.98 -2.73 -57.42
CA PHE A 76 12.18 -1.67 -56.43
C PHE A 76 12.12 -0.26 -57.05
N SER A 77 11.68 0.70 -56.24
CA SER A 77 11.66 2.14 -56.54
C SER A 77 12.01 2.94 -55.29
N ASP A 78 12.30 4.23 -55.45
CA ASP A 78 12.66 5.15 -54.35
C ASP A 78 13.77 4.62 -53.44
N ILE A 79 14.80 4.01 -54.03
CA ILE A 79 15.94 3.45 -53.29
C ILE A 79 16.74 4.60 -52.66
N LYS A 80 16.79 4.66 -51.34
CA LYS A 80 17.48 5.70 -50.55
C LYS A 80 18.35 5.05 -49.49
N GLY A 81 19.61 5.50 -49.35
CA GLY A 81 20.46 5.07 -48.23
C GLY A 81 19.89 5.53 -46.90
N ILE A 82 19.85 4.65 -45.90
CA ILE A 82 19.35 4.95 -44.54
C ILE A 82 20.43 4.87 -43.45
N GLY A 83 21.57 4.22 -43.73
CA GLY A 83 22.75 4.28 -42.88
C GLY A 83 23.72 3.13 -43.13
N LYS A 84 24.83 3.12 -42.39
CA LYS A 84 25.84 2.05 -42.39
C LYS A 84 25.73 1.30 -41.06
N ASP A 85 25.42 0.02 -41.14
CA ASP A 85 25.43 -0.93 -40.03
C ASP A 85 26.80 -1.62 -40.07
N ASP A 86 27.71 -1.20 -39.19
CA ASP A 86 29.13 -1.53 -38.94
C ASP A 86 30.09 -1.88 -40.11
N ILE A 87 29.64 -2.46 -41.22
CA ILE A 87 30.41 -2.73 -42.45
C ILE A 87 29.54 -2.62 -43.73
N VAL A 88 28.19 -2.60 -43.63
CA VAL A 88 27.26 -2.74 -44.77
C VAL A 88 26.30 -1.55 -44.88
N THR A 89 26.06 -1.06 -46.12
CA THR A 89 25.05 -0.03 -46.40
C THR A 89 23.65 -0.63 -46.46
N VAL A 90 22.72 -0.07 -45.68
CA VAL A 90 21.29 -0.43 -45.73
C VAL A 90 20.54 0.64 -46.52
N TYR A 91 19.66 0.22 -47.42
CA TYR A 91 18.80 1.09 -48.21
C TYR A 91 17.33 0.88 -47.85
N SER A 92 16.51 1.93 -47.92
CA SER A 92 15.06 1.84 -47.94
C SER A 92 14.57 1.89 -49.39
N ALA A 93 13.56 1.09 -49.74
CA ALA A 93 12.96 1.08 -51.07
C ALA A 93 11.44 0.80 -50.98
N ILE A 94 10.72 1.14 -52.05
CA ILE A 94 9.35 0.70 -52.29
C ILE A 94 9.39 -0.52 -53.20
N TRP A 95 8.87 -1.64 -52.71
CA TRP A 95 8.67 -2.85 -53.50
C TRP A 95 7.29 -2.81 -54.18
N LYS A 96 7.29 -2.65 -55.50
CA LYS A 96 6.09 -2.38 -56.32
C LYS A 96 5.07 -3.51 -56.23
N ASP A 97 5.53 -4.76 -56.39
CA ASP A 97 4.66 -5.94 -56.32
C ASP A 97 4.27 -6.28 -54.88
N GLY A 98 5.18 -5.99 -53.94
CA GLY A 98 5.02 -6.23 -52.51
C GLY A 98 4.78 -7.69 -52.12
N GLN A 99 4.61 -7.96 -50.84
CA GLN A 99 4.63 -9.33 -50.33
C GLN A 99 3.44 -10.18 -50.80
N LEU A 100 3.74 -11.40 -51.26
CA LEU A 100 2.74 -12.46 -51.41
C LEU A 100 2.37 -13.04 -50.03
N ARG A 101 1.15 -12.75 -49.58
CA ARG A 101 0.60 -13.26 -48.31
C ARG A 101 -0.72 -13.99 -48.54
N TYR A 102 -1.03 -14.90 -47.62
CA TYR A 102 -2.35 -15.55 -47.62
C TYR A 102 -3.34 -14.67 -46.86
N ASP A 103 -4.39 -14.20 -47.53
CA ASP A 103 -5.45 -13.42 -46.87
C ASP A 103 -6.39 -14.36 -46.11
N LYS A 104 -6.52 -14.13 -44.80
CA LYS A 104 -7.38 -14.91 -43.89
C LYS A 104 -8.66 -14.17 -43.48
N TYR A 105 -8.80 -12.88 -43.82
CA TYR A 105 -9.85 -12.02 -43.32
C TYR A 105 -10.89 -11.66 -44.36
N ASP A 106 -10.52 -11.62 -45.65
CA ASP A 106 -11.50 -11.47 -46.72
C ASP A 106 -12.16 -12.81 -47.06
N LEU A 107 -13.46 -12.91 -46.73
CA LEU A 107 -14.28 -14.10 -46.98
C LEU A 107 -14.51 -14.35 -48.48
N PHE A 108 -14.38 -13.32 -49.33
CA PHE A 108 -14.76 -13.34 -50.75
C PHE A 108 -13.57 -13.53 -51.71
N THR A 109 -12.33 -13.25 -51.30
CA THR A 109 -11.11 -13.36 -52.16
C THR A 109 -10.06 -14.37 -51.68
N ARG A 110 -10.43 -15.25 -50.74
CA ARG A 110 -9.58 -16.26 -50.07
C ARG A 110 -8.54 -16.89 -50.99
N GLY A 111 -7.29 -16.46 -50.87
CA GLY A 111 -6.20 -16.87 -51.75
C GLY A 111 -4.85 -16.20 -51.40
N PHE A 112 -3.84 -16.44 -52.22
CA PHE A 112 -2.59 -15.69 -52.14
C PHE A 112 -2.78 -14.33 -52.82
N ILE A 113 -2.60 -13.25 -52.06
CA ILE A 113 -2.70 -11.88 -52.53
C ILE A 113 -1.33 -11.20 -52.41
N ARG A 114 -1.05 -10.26 -53.31
CA ARG A 114 0.08 -9.34 -53.19
C ARG A 114 -0.40 -8.01 -52.63
N VAL A 115 0.36 -7.45 -51.69
CA VAL A 115 0.12 -6.10 -51.16
C VAL A 115 1.08 -5.14 -51.86
N PRO A 116 0.68 -4.44 -52.93
CA PRO A 116 1.60 -3.63 -53.71
C PRO A 116 2.15 -2.44 -52.91
N ASN A 117 3.27 -1.89 -53.38
CA ASN A 117 3.93 -0.70 -52.84
C ASN A 117 4.34 -0.83 -51.36
N GLU A 118 4.86 -1.98 -50.98
CA GLU A 118 5.33 -2.23 -49.62
C GLU A 118 6.70 -1.58 -49.40
N LYS A 119 6.86 -0.86 -48.29
CA LYS A 119 8.15 -0.28 -47.91
C LYS A 119 9.05 -1.35 -47.30
N VAL A 120 10.22 -1.55 -47.89
CA VAL A 120 11.20 -2.58 -47.52
C VAL A 120 12.56 -1.98 -47.19
N ALA A 121 13.37 -2.74 -46.45
CA ALA A 121 14.79 -2.47 -46.28
C ALA A 121 15.60 -3.46 -47.14
N LEU A 122 16.64 -2.96 -47.78
CA LEU A 122 17.56 -3.71 -48.63
C LEU A 122 18.93 -3.71 -47.94
N LYS A 123 19.40 -4.88 -47.52
CA LYS A 123 20.73 -5.05 -46.93
C LYS A 123 21.64 -5.78 -47.91
N CYS A 124 22.69 -5.11 -48.39
CA CYS A 124 23.66 -5.71 -49.31
C CYS A 124 24.53 -6.76 -48.58
N LEU A 125 24.91 -7.83 -49.26
CA LEU A 125 25.83 -8.83 -48.73
C LEU A 125 27.19 -8.67 -49.40
N ASP A 126 28.24 -8.43 -48.61
CA ASP A 126 29.57 -8.10 -49.16
C ASP A 126 30.17 -9.20 -50.05
N ASN A 127 30.56 -8.73 -51.23
CA ASN A 127 31.47 -9.28 -52.24
C ASN A 127 31.00 -10.53 -53.05
N PRO A 128 30.76 -10.40 -54.37
CA PRO A 128 30.41 -11.51 -55.27
C PRO A 128 31.51 -12.58 -55.46
N GLN A 129 32.72 -12.39 -54.91
CA GLN A 129 33.80 -13.39 -54.96
C GLN A 129 33.70 -14.50 -53.90
N ASN A 130 32.90 -14.30 -52.85
CA ASN A 130 32.61 -15.35 -51.88
C ASN A 130 31.60 -16.33 -52.52
N GLY A 131 32.01 -17.57 -52.79
CA GLY A 131 31.15 -18.58 -53.43
C GLY A 131 29.74 -18.63 -52.81
N ILE A 132 28.73 -18.95 -53.65
CA ILE A 132 27.30 -18.89 -53.31
C ILE A 132 26.97 -19.54 -51.96
N ASP A 133 27.63 -20.63 -51.61
CA ASP A 133 27.38 -21.37 -50.36
C ASP A 133 27.69 -20.51 -49.12
N LYS A 134 28.72 -19.64 -49.16
CA LYS A 134 29.05 -18.70 -48.08
C LYS A 134 27.99 -17.61 -47.92
N ILE A 135 27.40 -17.15 -49.03
CA ILE A 135 26.30 -16.18 -49.03
C ILE A 135 25.05 -16.78 -48.40
N LEU A 136 24.70 -18.02 -48.78
CA LEU A 136 23.56 -18.73 -48.23
C LEU A 136 23.69 -18.98 -46.71
N ASN A 137 24.90 -19.36 -46.26
CA ASN A 137 25.17 -19.53 -44.83
C ASN A 137 25.01 -18.22 -44.04
N LYS A 138 25.51 -17.09 -44.58
CA LYS A 138 25.32 -15.76 -43.97
C LYS A 138 23.83 -15.40 -43.84
N ILE A 139 23.00 -15.75 -44.83
CA ILE A 139 21.56 -15.49 -44.78
C ILE A 139 20.89 -16.34 -43.69
N ASP A 140 21.28 -17.61 -43.54
CA ASP A 140 20.78 -18.48 -42.48
C ASP A 140 21.16 -17.98 -41.09
N GLU A 141 22.43 -17.61 -40.90
CA GLU A 141 22.92 -17.00 -39.65
C GLU A 141 22.19 -15.69 -39.32
N PHE A 142 22.02 -14.81 -40.32
CA PHE A 142 21.26 -13.57 -40.15
C PHE A 142 19.81 -13.83 -39.74
N SER A 143 19.17 -14.85 -40.33
CA SER A 143 17.80 -15.26 -40.00
C SER A 143 17.67 -15.75 -38.55
N ILE A 144 18.68 -16.48 -38.05
CA ILE A 144 18.70 -17.00 -36.68
C ILE A 144 18.87 -15.86 -35.67
N ASN A 145 19.75 -14.90 -35.97
CA ASN A 145 20.06 -13.77 -35.10
C ASN A 145 18.99 -12.67 -35.12
N ASN A 146 18.08 -12.67 -36.11
CA ASN A 146 17.07 -11.62 -36.30
C ASN A 146 15.64 -12.16 -36.40
N ARG A 147 15.21 -12.98 -35.44
CA ARG A 147 13.86 -13.60 -35.45
C ARG A 147 12.70 -12.59 -35.47
N ASP A 148 12.92 -11.39 -34.93
CA ASP A 148 11.90 -10.33 -34.89
C ASP A 148 11.78 -9.57 -36.22
N LEU A 149 12.75 -9.71 -37.13
CA LEU A 149 12.69 -9.13 -38.47
C LEU A 149 12.16 -10.14 -39.47
N LYS A 150 11.15 -9.70 -40.20
CA LYS A 150 10.61 -10.44 -41.33
C LYS A 150 11.56 -10.36 -42.52
N ILE A 151 11.97 -11.51 -43.03
CA ILE A 151 12.79 -11.63 -44.24
C ILE A 151 11.89 -12.04 -45.41
N TYR A 152 11.81 -11.18 -46.42
CA TYR A 152 10.93 -11.37 -47.57
C TYR A 152 11.59 -12.16 -48.68
N GLY A 153 12.90 -12.03 -48.86
CA GLY A 153 13.54 -12.70 -49.99
C GLY A 153 14.94 -12.24 -50.31
N LEU A 154 15.38 -12.63 -51.50
CA LEU A 154 16.67 -12.25 -52.08
C LEU A 154 16.45 -11.48 -53.37
N SER A 155 17.36 -10.55 -53.62
CA SER A 155 17.53 -9.89 -54.91
C SER A 155 19.02 -9.86 -55.27
N GLN A 156 19.32 -9.39 -56.47
CA GLN A 156 20.70 -9.12 -56.89
C GLN A 156 20.74 -7.82 -57.67
N ASN A 157 21.66 -6.95 -57.30
CA ASN A 157 21.90 -5.72 -58.04
C ASN A 157 22.47 -6.08 -59.43
N PRO A 158 21.82 -5.69 -60.54
CA PRO A 158 22.27 -6.04 -61.88
C PRO A 158 23.62 -5.40 -62.23
N ASN A 159 23.95 -4.25 -61.63
CA ASN A 159 25.16 -3.48 -61.89
C ASN A 159 26.35 -3.99 -61.05
N THR A 160 26.18 -4.10 -59.72
CA THR A 160 27.26 -4.51 -58.82
C THR A 160 27.41 -6.03 -58.68
N LYS A 161 26.40 -6.80 -59.13
CA LYS A 161 26.27 -8.25 -58.93
C LYS A 161 26.19 -8.69 -57.46
N GLU A 162 26.07 -7.74 -56.54
CA GLU A 162 25.91 -8.01 -55.12
C GLU A 162 24.52 -8.58 -54.83
N TYR A 163 24.48 -9.57 -53.95
CA TYR A 163 23.22 -10.12 -53.45
C TYR A 163 22.67 -9.24 -52.34
N ILE A 164 21.35 -9.11 -52.32
CA ILE A 164 20.62 -8.24 -51.41
C ILE A 164 19.62 -9.09 -50.64
N ILE A 165 19.60 -8.94 -49.32
CA ILE A 165 18.52 -9.45 -48.49
C ILE A 165 17.42 -8.38 -48.44
N VAL A 166 16.19 -8.79 -48.74
CA VAL A 166 15.00 -7.94 -48.70
C VAL A 166 14.26 -8.20 -47.40
N LEU A 167 14.12 -7.16 -46.59
CA LEU A 167 13.66 -7.22 -45.20
C LEU A 167 12.46 -6.30 -44.98
N GLN A 168 11.68 -6.58 -43.94
CA GLN A 168 10.73 -5.60 -43.39
C GLN A 168 11.48 -4.31 -43.03
N ASN A 169 10.82 -3.18 -43.24
CA ASN A 169 11.33 -1.86 -42.87
C ASN A 169 11.46 -1.72 -41.35
N GLY A 170 12.56 -2.22 -40.80
CA GLY A 170 12.85 -2.29 -39.37
C GLY A 170 14.11 -1.54 -38.95
N TYR A 171 14.58 -0.60 -39.78
CA TYR A 171 15.78 0.19 -39.55
C TYR A 171 15.43 1.67 -39.36
N CYS A 172 16.16 2.32 -38.46
CA CYS A 172 16.00 3.72 -38.12
C CYS A 172 16.40 4.62 -39.29
N LYS A 173 15.58 5.63 -39.59
CA LYS A 173 15.88 6.61 -40.64
C LYS A 173 16.99 7.60 -40.25
N GLU A 174 17.21 7.80 -38.95
CA GLU A 174 18.15 8.79 -38.43
C GLU A 174 19.56 8.21 -38.33
N CYS A 175 19.72 7.04 -37.71
CA CYS A 175 21.04 6.42 -37.52
C CYS A 175 21.31 5.18 -38.38
N GLY A 176 20.31 4.62 -39.06
CA GLY A 176 20.47 3.39 -39.83
C GLY A 176 20.51 2.09 -39.01
N GLU A 177 20.56 2.17 -37.68
CA GLU A 177 20.52 1.01 -36.79
C GLU A 177 19.15 0.31 -36.82
N LYS A 178 19.14 -0.98 -36.51
CA LYS A 178 17.90 -1.73 -36.33
C LYS A 178 17.06 -1.10 -35.20
N TYR A 179 15.75 -0.94 -35.42
CA TYR A 179 14.83 -0.53 -34.37
C TYR A 179 14.86 -1.55 -33.22
N THR A 180 14.99 -1.05 -32.00
CA THR A 180 14.87 -1.83 -30.76
C THR A 180 13.47 -2.42 -30.63
N ASN A 181 12.44 -1.70 -31.07
CA ASN A 181 11.11 -2.25 -31.28
C ASN A 181 10.58 -1.86 -32.67
N ILE A 182 10.52 -2.84 -33.57
CA ILE A 182 10.11 -2.66 -34.97
C ILE A 182 8.62 -2.31 -35.09
N MET A 183 7.78 -2.83 -34.19
CA MET A 183 6.34 -2.58 -34.21
C MET A 183 6.03 -1.10 -33.98
N TYR A 184 6.82 -0.45 -33.13
CA TYR A 184 6.67 0.98 -32.80
C TYR A 184 7.74 1.86 -33.45
N THR A 185 8.55 1.33 -34.38
CA THR A 185 9.68 2.07 -35.00
C THR A 185 10.57 2.80 -33.98
N TRP A 186 10.80 2.17 -32.83
CA TRP A 186 11.56 2.77 -31.73
C TRP A 186 13.05 2.40 -31.83
N CYS A 187 13.93 3.40 -31.83
CA CYS A 187 15.39 3.23 -31.93
C CYS A 187 16.06 3.70 -30.64
N LYS A 188 16.57 2.77 -29.81
CA LYS A 188 17.26 3.10 -28.55
C LYS A 188 18.51 3.99 -28.74
N PRO A 189 19.38 3.77 -29.75
CA PRO A 189 20.49 4.70 -30.02
C PRO A 189 20.05 6.15 -30.29
N CYS A 190 19.01 6.36 -31.10
CA CYS A 190 18.47 7.71 -31.36
C CYS A 190 17.67 8.26 -30.17
N HIS A 191 17.18 7.38 -29.30
CA HIS A 191 16.45 7.73 -28.08
C HIS A 191 17.37 8.34 -27.02
N ILE A 192 18.63 7.89 -26.94
CA ILE A 192 19.65 8.48 -26.08
C ILE A 192 20.16 9.77 -26.76
N LYS A 193 19.33 10.82 -26.78
CA LYS A 193 19.85 12.17 -26.97
C LYS A 193 20.78 12.48 -25.81
N ILE A 194 22.00 12.93 -26.11
CA ILE A 194 22.99 13.26 -25.08
C ILE A 194 22.54 14.56 -24.38
N PHE A 195 21.79 14.42 -23.29
CA PHE A 195 21.44 15.52 -22.40
C PHE A 195 22.59 15.73 -21.42
N THR A 196 23.65 16.42 -21.86
CA THR A 196 24.81 16.66 -21.00
C THR A 196 24.53 17.75 -19.97
N SER A 197 24.85 17.44 -18.73
CA SER A 197 24.88 18.39 -17.63
C SER A 197 26.22 19.14 -17.56
N GLY A 198 27.26 18.59 -18.21
CA GLY A 198 28.65 19.02 -18.04
C GLY A 198 29.31 18.43 -16.78
N ASN A 199 28.64 17.51 -16.08
CA ASN A 199 29.17 16.73 -14.98
C ASN A 199 29.11 15.24 -15.36
N GLU A 200 30.28 14.60 -15.46
CA GLU A 200 30.42 13.21 -15.91
C GLU A 200 29.62 12.23 -15.04
N GLU A 201 29.62 12.39 -13.72
CA GLU A 201 28.90 11.48 -12.81
C GLU A 201 27.36 11.58 -12.96
N ILE A 202 26.82 12.79 -13.21
CA ILE A 202 25.39 12.97 -13.51
C ILE A 202 25.05 12.36 -14.88
N ASP A 203 25.91 12.61 -15.87
CA ASP A 203 25.70 12.15 -17.24
C ASP A 203 25.74 10.62 -17.30
N ASP A 204 26.70 10.00 -16.61
CA ASP A 204 26.80 8.55 -16.43
C ASP A 204 25.58 7.97 -15.72
N PHE A 205 25.07 8.63 -14.67
CA PHE A 205 23.84 8.20 -14.01
C PHE A 205 22.62 8.27 -14.93
N ILE A 206 22.47 9.36 -15.69
CA ILE A 206 21.38 9.51 -16.66
C ILE A 206 21.47 8.40 -17.71
N HIS A 207 22.67 8.10 -18.21
CA HIS A 207 22.90 7.00 -19.14
C HIS A 207 22.61 5.62 -18.51
N GLU A 208 23.00 5.39 -17.25
CA GLU A 208 22.69 4.18 -16.49
C GLU A 208 21.17 3.94 -16.46
N ILE A 209 20.37 4.95 -16.14
CA ILE A 209 18.90 4.84 -16.08
C ILE A 209 18.29 4.68 -17.49
N GLN A 210 18.73 5.46 -18.47
CA GLN A 210 18.25 5.35 -19.85
C GLN A 210 18.56 3.98 -20.47
N SER A 211 19.65 3.33 -20.07
CA SER A 211 19.99 1.97 -20.52
C SER A 211 18.97 0.92 -20.11
N GLN A 212 18.18 1.18 -19.05
CA GLN A 212 17.15 0.28 -18.51
C GLN A 212 15.77 0.49 -19.16
N ILE A 213 15.67 1.39 -20.15
CA ILE A 213 14.45 1.58 -20.92
C ILE A 213 14.25 0.36 -21.86
N HIS A 214 13.07 -0.24 -21.77
CA HIS A 214 12.68 -1.43 -22.53
C HIS A 214 11.45 -1.20 -23.41
N ASP A 215 10.65 -0.17 -23.12
CA ASP A 215 9.43 0.16 -23.86
C ASP A 215 9.34 1.66 -24.16
N SER A 216 8.62 2.01 -25.23
CA SER A 216 8.27 3.38 -25.61
C SER A 216 7.52 4.20 -24.55
N SER A 217 6.86 3.51 -23.60
CA SER A 217 6.12 4.12 -22.50
C SER A 217 6.96 4.37 -21.24
N ASP A 218 8.21 3.90 -21.20
CA ASP A 218 9.13 4.18 -20.11
C ASP A 218 9.51 5.67 -20.08
N ILE A 219 9.78 6.18 -18.88
CA ILE A 219 10.19 7.56 -18.70
C ILE A 219 11.65 7.73 -19.14
N VAL A 220 11.88 8.79 -19.90
CA VAL A 220 13.22 9.25 -20.27
C VAL A 220 13.71 10.21 -19.20
N VAL A 221 14.65 9.76 -18.37
CA VAL A 221 15.35 10.65 -17.43
C VAL A 221 16.32 11.51 -18.22
N GLU A 222 16.29 12.83 -18.03
CA GLU A 222 17.19 13.76 -18.73
C GLU A 222 17.76 14.85 -17.79
N TRP A 223 18.83 15.51 -18.24
CA TRP A 223 19.27 16.76 -17.64
C TRP A 223 18.34 17.89 -18.10
N ILE A 224 17.84 18.67 -17.14
CA ILE A 224 16.87 19.73 -17.39
C ILE A 224 17.49 21.07 -16.99
N PRO A 225 17.73 21.99 -17.96
CA PRO A 225 18.21 23.33 -17.65
C PRO A 225 17.25 24.07 -16.70
N TYR A 226 17.78 24.73 -15.67
CA TYR A 226 16.93 25.36 -14.64
C TYR A 226 15.96 26.43 -15.18
N ASN A 227 16.32 27.11 -16.28
CA ASN A 227 15.47 28.11 -16.95
C ASN A 227 14.20 27.52 -17.59
N GLN A 228 14.05 26.19 -17.58
CA GLN A 228 12.85 25.46 -18.02
C GLN A 228 11.72 25.49 -16.99
N PHE A 229 11.98 25.90 -15.75
CA PHE A 229 10.97 25.92 -14.69
C PHE A 229 10.38 27.33 -14.50
N ASN A 230 9.06 27.40 -14.56
CA ASN A 230 8.27 28.60 -14.29
C ASN A 230 7.38 28.40 -13.06
N LYS A 231 6.90 29.52 -12.48
CA LYS A 231 5.94 29.52 -11.36
C LYS A 231 6.38 28.61 -10.21
N ILE A 232 7.64 28.77 -9.79
CA ILE A 232 8.22 27.95 -8.71
C ILE A 232 7.62 28.41 -7.38
N GLU A 233 6.94 27.52 -6.67
CA GLU A 233 6.31 27.75 -5.37
C GLU A 233 6.88 26.78 -4.34
N GLU A 234 7.44 27.29 -3.23
CA GLU A 234 7.89 26.44 -2.13
C GLU A 234 6.69 25.90 -1.33
N ILE A 235 6.59 24.58 -1.21
CA ILE A 235 5.53 23.91 -0.43
C ILE A 235 6.04 23.37 0.91
N GLY A 236 7.36 23.35 1.08
CA GLY A 236 7.99 23.37 2.39
C GLY A 236 9.41 22.85 2.38
N LYS A 237 10.00 22.91 3.56
CA LYS A 237 11.43 22.79 3.77
C LYS A 237 11.73 21.86 4.94
N SER A 238 12.78 21.10 4.77
CA SER A 238 13.39 20.24 5.78
C SER A 238 14.89 20.54 5.85
N ASP A 239 15.58 19.97 6.84
CA ASP A 239 17.03 20.08 6.95
C ASP A 239 17.74 19.50 5.71
N PHE A 240 17.15 18.47 5.09
CA PHE A 240 17.73 17.74 3.96
C PHE A 240 17.40 18.34 2.60
N ALA A 241 16.18 18.84 2.42
CA ALA A 241 15.69 19.29 1.12
C ALA A 241 14.62 20.37 1.24
N THR A 242 14.55 21.21 0.20
CA THR A 242 13.46 22.14 -0.06
C THR A 242 12.60 21.58 -1.19
N ILE A 243 11.28 21.51 -0.98
CA ILE A 243 10.33 20.97 -1.96
C ILE A 243 9.54 22.13 -2.57
N CYS A 244 9.58 22.23 -3.90
CA CYS A 244 8.83 23.21 -4.66
C CYS A 244 7.90 22.55 -5.69
N LEU A 245 6.82 23.22 -6.06
CA LEU A 245 6.04 22.93 -7.26
C LEU A 245 6.46 23.88 -8.37
N ALA A 246 6.53 23.39 -9.61
CA ALA A 246 6.86 24.20 -10.77
C ALA A 246 6.13 23.74 -12.02
N VAL A 247 6.06 24.62 -13.01
CA VAL A 247 5.63 24.30 -14.38
C VAL A 247 6.87 24.14 -15.24
N TRP A 248 7.08 22.95 -15.79
CA TRP A 248 8.14 22.69 -16.76
C TRP A 248 7.66 23.10 -18.16
N LYS A 249 8.31 24.11 -18.75
CA LYS A 249 7.99 24.68 -20.08
C LYS A 249 7.93 23.62 -21.17
N ASP A 250 9.07 22.97 -21.42
CA ASP A 250 9.18 21.96 -22.47
C ASP A 250 8.49 20.66 -22.07
N GLY A 251 8.57 20.28 -20.78
CA GLY A 251 7.96 19.07 -20.26
C GLY A 251 8.71 17.79 -20.61
N PRO A 252 8.28 16.65 -20.03
CA PRO A 252 8.94 15.37 -20.23
C PRO A 252 8.78 14.89 -21.66
N LEU A 253 9.83 14.25 -22.16
CA LEU A 253 9.82 13.55 -23.44
C LEU A 253 8.97 12.28 -23.33
N HIS A 254 8.09 12.04 -24.31
CA HIS A 254 7.31 10.82 -24.40
C HIS A 254 7.08 10.43 -25.86
N TYR A 255 6.87 9.14 -26.09
CA TYR A 255 6.58 8.63 -27.42
C TYR A 255 5.07 8.72 -27.67
N ASP A 256 4.68 9.45 -28.70
CA ASP A 256 3.30 9.54 -29.12
C ASP A 256 2.99 8.40 -30.11
N ASN A 257 2.15 7.47 -29.67
CA ASN A 257 1.72 6.31 -30.46
C ASN A 257 0.82 6.70 -31.65
N GLU A 258 0.21 7.89 -31.64
CA GLU A 258 -0.64 8.35 -32.75
C GLU A 258 0.22 8.94 -33.88
N SER A 259 1.16 9.82 -33.54
CA SER A 259 2.06 10.46 -34.51
C SER A 259 3.34 9.66 -34.83
N TRP A 260 3.60 8.57 -34.10
CA TRP A 260 4.77 7.70 -34.23
C TRP A 260 6.08 8.50 -34.12
N ASN A 261 6.06 9.51 -33.25
CA ASN A 261 7.16 10.46 -33.05
C ASN A 261 7.31 10.79 -31.57
N TRP A 262 8.52 11.21 -31.21
CA TRP A 262 8.79 11.75 -29.88
C TRP A 262 8.28 13.18 -29.77
N THR A 263 7.44 13.43 -28.78
CA THR A 263 6.91 14.76 -28.48
C THR A 263 7.13 15.09 -27.01
N ARG A 264 7.12 16.39 -26.68
CA ARG A 264 7.24 16.83 -25.29
C ARG A 264 5.88 17.22 -24.74
N ASN A 265 5.60 16.81 -23.50
CA ASN A 265 4.37 17.18 -22.80
C ASN A 265 4.52 18.56 -22.14
N SER A 266 4.51 19.61 -22.95
CA SER A 266 4.78 20.99 -22.54
C SER A 266 3.84 21.50 -21.44
N GLY A 267 4.35 22.32 -20.55
CA GLY A 267 3.58 22.92 -19.45
C GLY A 267 3.25 21.94 -18.31
N LYS A 268 3.95 20.81 -18.23
CA LYS A 268 3.73 19.80 -17.18
C LYS A 268 4.02 20.37 -15.80
N LYS A 269 3.08 20.21 -14.86
CA LYS A 269 3.33 20.46 -13.43
C LYS A 269 4.22 19.35 -12.87
N VAL A 270 5.30 19.75 -12.20
CA VAL A 270 6.31 18.86 -11.61
C VAL A 270 6.63 19.31 -10.19
N ALA A 271 7.16 18.37 -9.39
CA ALA A 271 7.74 18.69 -8.10
C ALA A 271 9.26 18.74 -8.20
N LEU A 272 9.86 19.78 -7.62
CA LEU A 272 11.29 20.00 -7.55
C LEU A 272 11.76 19.69 -6.13
N LYS A 273 12.57 18.65 -5.96
CA LYS A 273 13.23 18.34 -4.68
C LYS A 273 14.66 18.88 -4.73
N CYS A 274 14.87 20.06 -4.17
CA CYS A 274 16.16 20.72 -4.08
C CYS A 274 16.93 20.16 -2.88
N LEU A 275 18.04 19.45 -3.11
CA LEU A 275 18.83 18.84 -2.03
C LEU A 275 19.81 19.86 -1.43
N ASN A 276 19.68 20.16 -0.15
CA ASN A 276 20.48 21.19 0.52
C ASN A 276 21.95 20.76 0.63
N ASN A 277 22.90 21.64 0.32
CA ASN A 277 24.35 21.37 0.35
C ASN A 277 24.81 20.22 -0.57
N SER A 278 24.06 19.92 -1.63
CA SER A 278 24.41 18.82 -2.52
C SER A 278 25.57 19.13 -3.48
N ARG A 279 26.04 20.37 -3.54
CA ARG A 279 27.17 20.78 -4.40
C ARG A 279 28.41 19.92 -4.17
N ASN A 280 28.64 19.50 -2.93
CA ASN A 280 29.86 18.80 -2.51
C ASN A 280 29.66 17.28 -2.34
N ASP A 281 28.45 16.76 -2.58
CA ASP A 281 28.11 15.35 -2.34
C ASP A 281 27.11 14.86 -3.40
N ILE A 282 27.66 14.63 -4.59
CA ILE A 282 26.91 14.12 -5.74
C ILE A 282 26.42 12.69 -5.51
N ASN A 283 27.21 11.85 -4.84
CA ASN A 283 26.83 10.47 -4.52
C ASN A 283 25.52 10.42 -3.72
N ARG A 284 25.32 11.35 -2.78
CA ARG A 284 24.04 11.46 -2.07
C ARG A 284 22.88 11.82 -2.99
N VAL A 285 23.09 12.67 -3.99
CA VAL A 285 22.07 13.00 -5.02
C VAL A 285 21.71 11.77 -5.82
N LEU A 286 22.72 11.04 -6.30
CA LEU A 286 22.53 9.84 -7.13
C LEU A 286 21.82 8.73 -6.35
N ASN A 287 22.24 8.45 -5.12
CA ASN A 287 21.59 7.48 -4.24
C ASN A 287 20.14 7.84 -3.95
N GLU A 288 19.84 9.14 -3.79
CA GLU A 288 18.48 9.62 -3.61
C GLU A 288 17.66 9.46 -4.90
N ALA A 289 18.22 9.82 -6.06
CA ALA A 289 17.58 9.67 -7.37
C ALA A 289 17.28 8.21 -7.73
N LYS A 290 18.17 7.27 -7.36
CA LYS A 290 17.96 5.83 -7.55
C LYS A 290 16.65 5.35 -6.91
N LYS A 291 16.26 5.88 -5.75
CA LYS A 291 15.00 5.51 -5.05
C LYS A 291 13.75 5.76 -5.88
N TYR A 292 13.76 6.77 -6.75
CA TYR A 292 12.64 7.16 -7.61
C TYR A 292 12.74 6.57 -9.03
N SER A 293 13.83 5.87 -9.32
CA SER A 293 14.13 5.26 -10.62
C SER A 293 13.78 3.77 -10.68
N VAL A 294 13.62 3.10 -9.53
CA VAL A 294 13.29 1.67 -9.46
C VAL A 294 11.93 1.42 -10.08
N LYS A 295 11.89 0.55 -11.10
CA LYS A 295 10.66 0.04 -11.74
C LYS A 295 9.87 -0.84 -10.76
N ASN A 296 9.19 -0.24 -9.80
CA ASN A 296 8.06 -0.90 -9.17
C ASN A 296 6.86 -0.75 -10.11
N ASN A 297 6.17 -1.86 -10.41
CA ASN A 297 5.00 -1.90 -11.30
C ASN A 297 3.77 -1.13 -10.76
N ASP A 298 3.93 -0.36 -9.67
CA ASP A 298 2.85 0.45 -9.12
C ASP A 298 2.77 1.82 -9.82
N CYS A 299 1.73 1.99 -10.63
CA CYS A 299 1.35 3.25 -11.28
C CYS A 299 1.19 4.44 -10.31
N ARG A 300 1.17 4.19 -9.00
CA ARG A 300 0.98 5.21 -7.97
C ARG A 300 2.29 5.82 -7.48
N GLU A 301 3.48 5.28 -7.76
CA GLU A 301 4.76 5.79 -7.24
C GLU A 301 5.22 7.10 -7.93
N ASN A 302 6.09 7.85 -7.22
CA ASN A 302 6.71 9.06 -7.75
C ASN A 302 7.86 8.65 -8.66
N LYS A 303 7.83 9.10 -9.90
CA LYS A 303 8.86 8.81 -10.89
C LYS A 303 9.71 10.05 -11.14
N ILE A 304 11.01 9.84 -11.25
CA ILE A 304 11.95 10.89 -11.65
C ILE A 304 11.86 11.14 -13.15
N TYR A 305 11.73 12.41 -13.54
CA TYR A 305 11.82 12.86 -14.93
C TYR A 305 13.22 13.35 -15.29
N GLY A 306 13.99 13.80 -14.31
CA GLY A 306 15.30 14.36 -14.61
C GLY A 306 16.00 14.96 -13.39
N ILE A 307 17.20 15.46 -13.67
CA ILE A 307 18.03 16.20 -12.72
C ILE A 307 18.26 17.60 -13.30
N SER A 308 18.27 18.60 -12.42
CA SER A 308 18.61 19.99 -12.73
C SER A 308 19.59 20.48 -11.67
N GLN A 309 20.18 21.66 -11.88
CA GLN A 309 20.95 22.35 -10.84
C GLN A 309 20.50 23.80 -10.72
N ASN A 310 20.35 24.28 -9.48
CA ASN A 310 20.06 25.68 -9.22
C ASN A 310 21.28 26.54 -9.57
N PRO A 311 21.16 27.56 -10.44
CA PRO A 311 22.31 28.35 -10.89
C PRO A 311 22.94 29.17 -9.77
N ASN A 312 22.17 29.57 -8.76
CA ASN A 312 22.60 30.43 -7.66
C ASN A 312 23.24 29.61 -6.54
N THR A 313 22.54 28.58 -6.04
CA THR A 313 23.02 27.79 -4.89
C THR A 313 23.96 26.65 -5.31
N LYS A 314 23.99 26.30 -6.60
CA LYS A 314 24.66 25.11 -7.16
C LYS A 314 24.17 23.77 -6.56
N ASN A 315 23.07 23.79 -5.82
CA ASN A 315 22.41 22.59 -5.35
C ASN A 315 21.69 21.89 -6.51
N TYR A 316 21.77 20.57 -6.53
CA TYR A 316 21.09 19.69 -7.46
C TYR A 316 19.63 19.57 -7.05
N ILE A 317 18.80 19.40 -8.08
CA ILE A 317 17.35 19.37 -8.02
C ILE A 317 16.90 18.11 -8.71
N MET A 318 16.14 17.28 -8.02
CA MET A 318 15.45 16.16 -8.62
C MET A 318 14.08 16.61 -9.11
N VAL A 319 13.76 16.27 -10.36
CA VAL A 319 12.48 16.64 -10.98
C VAL A 319 11.58 15.42 -10.97
N LEU A 320 10.49 15.48 -10.21
CA LEU A 320 9.58 14.38 -9.96
C LEU A 320 8.20 14.66 -10.59
N ASN A 321 7.51 13.60 -11.02
CA ASN A 321 6.18 13.73 -11.63
C ASN A 321 5.12 14.30 -10.68
N LYS A 322 5.22 14.02 -9.37
CA LYS A 322 4.37 14.52 -8.29
C LYS A 322 5.10 14.36 -6.95
N TYR A 323 4.58 14.99 -5.89
CA TYR A 323 5.12 14.85 -4.53
C TYR A 323 4.05 14.60 -3.46
N ASP A 324 2.86 14.15 -3.86
CA ASP A 324 1.69 14.19 -2.97
C ASP A 324 1.71 13.11 -1.88
N LYS A 325 2.56 12.08 -2.04
CA LYS A 325 2.66 10.94 -1.13
C LYS A 325 3.68 11.10 -0.01
N TYR A 326 4.57 12.07 -0.10
CA TYR A 326 5.70 12.18 0.81
C TYR A 326 5.50 13.34 1.78
N CYS A 327 5.86 13.10 3.03
CA CYS A 327 5.86 14.13 4.05
C CYS A 327 6.93 15.17 3.77
N VAL A 328 6.51 16.43 3.65
CA VAL A 328 7.42 17.56 3.44
C VAL A 328 8.44 17.73 4.57
N LYS A 329 8.08 17.32 5.81
CA LYS A 329 8.95 17.48 6.98
C LYS A 329 10.04 16.41 7.08
N CYS A 330 9.71 15.14 6.80
CA CYS A 330 10.63 14.02 7.05
C CYS A 330 10.91 13.14 5.83
N ASP A 331 10.33 13.47 4.67
CA ASP A 331 10.57 12.80 3.40
C ASP A 331 10.21 11.30 3.40
N LYS A 332 9.39 10.86 4.37
CA LYS A 332 8.79 9.53 4.44
C LYS A 332 7.40 9.55 3.81
N ILE A 333 6.97 8.42 3.27
CA ILE A 333 5.62 8.23 2.75
C ILE A 333 4.60 8.52 3.87
N TYR A 334 3.56 9.28 3.55
CA TYR A 334 2.44 9.51 4.46
C TYR A 334 1.79 8.18 4.83
N THR A 335 1.51 7.98 6.12
CA THR A 335 0.80 6.78 6.58
C THR A 335 -0.65 6.80 6.09
N GLU A 336 -1.27 7.98 6.03
CA GLU A 336 -2.55 8.22 5.37
C GLU A 336 -2.38 9.33 4.32
N THR A 337 -2.34 8.93 3.04
CA THR A 337 -2.02 9.83 1.92
C THR A 337 -3.12 10.85 1.63
N GLU A 338 -4.39 10.48 1.79
CA GLU A 338 -5.55 11.37 1.57
C GLU A 338 -5.50 12.60 2.49
N TYR A 339 -5.16 12.39 3.77
CA TYR A 339 -5.10 13.45 4.79
C TYR A 339 -3.70 14.03 4.98
N LYS A 340 -2.71 13.58 4.18
CA LYS A 340 -1.29 13.96 4.31
C LYS A 340 -0.78 13.81 5.76
N TRP A 341 -1.19 12.74 6.44
CA TRP A 341 -0.83 12.47 7.83
C TRP A 341 0.44 11.61 7.92
N CYS A 342 1.44 12.09 8.67
CA CYS A 342 2.73 11.44 8.80
C CYS A 342 2.95 10.91 10.22
N LYS A 343 2.71 9.62 10.45
CA LYS A 343 2.90 8.97 11.75
C LYS A 343 4.30 9.17 12.32
N PRO A 344 5.41 9.04 11.56
CA PRO A 344 6.75 9.33 12.08
C PRO A 344 6.92 10.76 12.59
N CYS A 345 6.39 11.77 11.87
CA CYS A 345 6.46 13.16 12.31
C CYS A 345 5.64 13.38 13.59
N GLN A 346 4.46 12.76 13.68
CA GLN A 346 3.66 12.84 14.90
C GLN A 346 4.38 12.21 16.09
N ILE A 347 4.94 11.01 15.92
CA ILE A 347 5.69 10.34 17.00
C ILE A 347 6.84 11.23 17.47
N ASN A 348 7.58 11.87 16.56
CA ASN A 348 8.67 12.77 16.94
C ASN A 348 8.16 14.00 17.71
N HIS A 349 7.09 14.65 17.23
CA HIS A 349 6.46 15.77 17.94
C HIS A 349 5.98 15.36 19.34
N LEU A 350 5.39 14.18 19.50
CA LEU A 350 4.99 13.67 20.82
C LEU A 350 6.21 13.43 21.72
N LYS A 351 7.28 12.83 21.20
CA LYS A 351 8.52 12.59 21.96
C LYS A 351 9.16 13.88 22.48
N GLU A 352 9.17 14.93 21.67
CA GLU A 352 9.66 16.26 22.09
C GLU A 352 8.84 16.84 23.25
N ASN A 353 7.56 16.46 23.36
CA ASN A 353 6.65 16.92 24.41
C ASN A 353 6.52 15.96 25.61
N PHE A 354 7.24 14.83 25.64
CA PHE A 354 7.15 13.88 26.77
C PHE A 354 7.45 14.51 28.13
N MET A 355 8.32 15.52 28.17
CA MET A 355 8.66 16.25 29.41
C MET A 355 7.47 17.08 29.95
N ASN A 356 6.51 17.43 29.11
CA ASN A 356 5.35 18.26 29.49
C ASN A 356 4.21 17.44 30.11
N TRP A 357 4.24 16.11 30.00
CA TRP A 357 3.19 15.20 30.48
C TRP A 357 3.69 14.29 31.61
N THR A 358 4.48 14.82 32.54
CA THR A 358 4.92 14.05 33.72
C THR A 358 3.92 14.16 34.86
N SER A 359 3.62 13.01 35.44
CA SER A 359 2.77 12.82 36.62
C SER A 359 3.54 12.74 37.93
N GLU A 360 4.87 12.84 37.87
CA GLU A 360 5.81 12.47 38.95
C GLU A 360 5.78 10.98 39.32
N ASN A 361 4.93 10.18 38.66
CA ASN A 361 4.89 8.72 38.80
C ASN A 361 5.40 8.05 37.51
N LYS A 362 6.54 7.36 37.63
CA LYS A 362 7.21 6.71 36.49
C LYS A 362 6.34 5.65 35.80
N GLU A 363 5.46 4.95 36.52
CA GLU A 363 4.60 3.92 35.94
C GLU A 363 3.49 4.53 35.07
N ILE A 364 2.85 5.61 35.55
CA ILE A 364 1.86 6.38 34.79
C ILE A 364 2.51 7.03 33.57
N ASP A 365 3.66 7.67 33.73
CA ASP A 365 4.37 8.33 32.63
C ASP A 365 4.75 7.32 31.53
N ASN A 366 5.27 6.16 31.93
CA ASN A 366 5.60 5.07 31.01
C ASN A 366 4.35 4.53 30.30
N PHE A 367 3.21 4.43 30.99
CA PHE A 367 1.94 4.03 30.38
C PHE A 367 1.49 5.05 29.33
N ILE A 368 1.48 6.34 29.67
CA ILE A 368 1.07 7.43 28.77
C ILE A 368 1.94 7.43 27.52
N GLN A 369 3.26 7.40 27.66
CA GLN A 369 4.19 7.37 26.53
C GLN A 369 3.99 6.14 25.65
N LYS A 370 3.81 4.94 26.24
CA LYS A 370 3.52 3.70 25.48
C LYS A 370 2.24 3.82 24.65
N MET A 371 1.22 4.51 25.17
CA MET A 371 -0.05 4.71 24.46
C MET A 371 0.08 5.77 23.36
N GLN A 372 0.80 6.87 23.63
CA GLN A 372 1.11 7.92 22.66
C GLN A 372 1.93 7.42 21.44
N LEU A 373 2.74 6.37 21.61
CA LEU A 373 3.46 5.74 20.50
C LEU A 373 2.58 4.82 19.62
N LYS A 374 1.37 4.45 20.09
CA LYS A 374 0.42 3.56 19.39
C LYS A 374 -0.66 4.28 18.58
N ILE A 375 -0.47 5.58 18.36
CA ILE A 375 -1.40 6.47 17.65
C ILE A 375 -1.80 6.00 16.23
N SER A 376 -3.02 6.39 15.88
CA SER A 376 -3.67 6.29 14.56
C SER A 376 -4.25 7.66 14.19
N TYR A 377 -4.53 7.90 12.91
CA TYR A 377 -4.95 9.21 12.40
C TYR A 377 -6.21 9.81 13.06
N LYS A 378 -7.11 8.96 13.58
CA LYS A 378 -8.37 9.35 14.28
C LYS A 378 -8.30 9.24 15.80
N ASN A 379 -7.16 8.84 16.36
CA ASN A 379 -7.05 8.63 17.79
C ASN A 379 -6.73 9.95 18.48
N ILE A 380 -7.42 10.18 19.60
CA ILE A 380 -7.06 11.25 20.51
C ILE A 380 -5.76 10.88 21.21
N THR A 381 -4.90 11.86 21.46
CA THR A 381 -3.67 11.69 22.22
C THR A 381 -4.02 11.52 23.69
N LEU A 382 -3.58 10.42 24.32
CA LEU A 382 -3.69 10.26 25.76
C LEU A 382 -2.72 11.23 26.44
N GLU A 383 -3.21 12.09 27.34
CA GLU A 383 -2.41 13.12 28.02
C GLU A 383 -2.39 12.93 29.55
N TRP A 384 -1.32 13.39 30.18
CA TRP A 384 -1.38 13.75 31.60
C TRP A 384 -1.97 15.16 31.71
N ILE A 385 -3.01 15.32 32.53
CA ILE A 385 -3.75 16.57 32.64
C ILE A 385 -3.66 17.08 34.07
N PRO A 386 -3.03 18.24 34.33
CA PRO A 386 -3.03 18.86 35.65
C PRO A 386 -4.46 19.13 36.14
N TYR A 387 -4.76 18.82 37.41
CA TYR A 387 -6.14 18.90 37.93
C TYR A 387 -6.75 20.32 37.86
N ASN A 388 -5.92 21.37 37.91
CA ASN A 388 -6.36 22.77 37.80
C ASN A 388 -6.90 23.15 36.41
N GLN A 389 -6.77 22.26 35.41
CA GLN A 389 -7.35 22.39 34.08
C GLN A 389 -8.85 22.11 34.04
N PHE A 390 -9.43 21.58 35.12
CA PHE A 390 -10.84 21.27 35.21
C PHE A 390 -11.60 22.37 35.94
N CYS A 391 -12.74 22.79 35.40
CA CYS A 391 -13.72 23.64 36.06
C CYS A 391 -15.13 23.06 35.94
N ASP A 392 -16.09 23.66 36.64
CA ASP A 392 -17.49 23.25 36.65
C ASP A 392 -17.65 21.75 36.95
N ILE A 393 -16.92 21.30 37.98
CA ILE A 393 -16.90 19.91 38.40
C ILE A 393 -18.17 19.62 39.20
N GLU A 394 -19.06 18.82 38.62
CA GLU A 394 -20.33 18.42 39.24
C GLU A 394 -20.39 16.91 39.40
N GLU A 395 -20.76 16.43 40.59
CA GLU A 395 -20.95 15.00 40.81
C GLU A 395 -22.20 14.53 40.05
N ILE A 396 -22.01 13.54 39.18
CA ILE A 396 -23.11 12.92 38.42
C ILE A 396 -23.68 11.76 39.24
N CYS A 397 -22.80 10.87 39.71
CA CYS A 397 -23.20 9.72 40.52
C CYS A 397 -22.04 9.16 41.34
N LYS A 398 -22.40 8.57 42.47
CA LYS A 398 -21.46 7.88 43.37
C LYS A 398 -21.79 6.39 43.45
N GLY A 399 -20.87 5.56 42.95
CA GLY A 399 -20.89 4.11 43.10
C GLY A 399 -19.89 3.62 44.16
N TRP A 400 -19.90 2.32 44.43
CA TRP A 400 -18.98 1.69 45.41
C TRP A 400 -17.51 1.72 44.97
N PHE A 401 -17.24 1.43 43.70
CA PHE A 401 -15.88 1.37 43.14
C PHE A 401 -15.40 2.69 42.55
N ALA A 402 -16.32 3.56 42.12
CA ALA A 402 -15.98 4.81 41.47
C ALA A 402 -17.04 5.89 41.67
N THR A 403 -16.59 7.13 41.71
CA THR A 403 -17.46 8.32 41.64
C THR A 403 -17.24 9.00 40.30
N VAL A 404 -18.32 9.41 39.64
CA VAL A 404 -18.29 10.01 38.30
C VAL A 404 -18.75 11.46 38.39
N TYR A 405 -17.98 12.34 37.77
CA TYR A 405 -18.25 13.79 37.71
C TYR A 405 -18.24 14.26 36.26
N SER A 406 -19.04 15.27 35.94
CA SER A 406 -18.86 16.10 34.75
C SER A 406 -17.90 17.23 35.06
N ALA A 407 -17.12 17.65 34.08
CA ALA A 407 -16.28 18.84 34.17
C ALA A 407 -16.06 19.45 32.79
N ILE A 408 -15.54 20.68 32.76
CA ILE A 408 -15.01 21.33 31.57
C ILE A 408 -13.48 21.30 31.64
N TRP A 409 -12.83 20.79 30.59
CA TRP A 409 -11.39 20.86 30.39
C TRP A 409 -11.03 22.13 29.61
N LYS A 410 -10.44 23.10 30.30
CA LYS A 410 -10.09 24.44 29.76
C LYS A 410 -9.18 24.36 28.54
N ASP A 411 -8.02 23.72 28.68
CA ASP A 411 -7.08 23.57 27.57
C ASP A 411 -7.66 22.68 26.46
N GLY A 412 -8.34 21.60 26.84
CA GLY A 412 -8.93 20.65 25.91
C GLY A 412 -7.94 19.66 25.27
N PRO A 413 -8.46 18.62 24.58
CA PRO A 413 -7.64 17.56 24.00
C PRO A 413 -6.81 18.05 22.82
N LEU A 414 -5.60 17.53 22.70
CA LEU A 414 -4.73 17.77 21.55
C LEU A 414 -5.15 16.91 20.34
N CYS A 415 -5.67 17.54 19.30
CA CYS A 415 -6.10 16.90 18.05
C CYS A 415 -5.27 17.35 16.85
N TYR A 416 -5.06 16.45 15.88
CA TYR A 416 -4.37 16.79 14.63
C TYR A 416 -5.37 17.36 13.63
N ASN A 417 -5.19 18.62 13.25
CA ASN A 417 -6.00 19.24 12.20
C ASN A 417 -5.38 18.95 10.82
N SER A 418 -6.08 18.19 9.99
CA SER A 418 -5.61 17.82 8.64
C SER A 418 -5.56 19.00 7.65
N LYS A 419 -6.42 20.01 7.83
CA LYS A 419 -6.44 21.22 6.98
C LYS A 419 -5.23 22.10 7.27
N GLU A 420 -4.97 22.35 8.55
CA GLU A 420 -3.90 23.24 9.00
C GLU A 420 -2.55 22.52 9.20
N LYS A 421 -2.54 21.18 9.14
CA LYS A 421 -1.37 20.30 9.30
C LYS A 421 -0.61 20.51 10.62
N LYS A 422 -1.31 20.99 11.66
CA LYS A 422 -0.77 21.26 13.00
C LYS A 422 -1.69 20.69 14.08
N TYR A 423 -1.13 20.56 15.29
CA TYR A 423 -1.93 20.24 16.46
C TYR A 423 -2.66 21.49 16.93
N LEU A 424 -3.93 21.31 17.25
CA LEU A 424 -4.77 22.30 17.90
C LEU A 424 -5.33 21.69 19.17
N ARG A 425 -5.65 22.53 20.15
CA ARG A 425 -6.44 22.10 21.29
C ARG A 425 -7.90 22.50 21.09
N GLU A 426 -8.81 21.58 21.42
CA GLU A 426 -10.25 21.87 21.47
C GLU A 426 -10.62 22.38 22.87
N SER A 427 -10.36 23.65 23.14
CA SER A 427 -10.61 24.27 24.44
C SER A 427 -12.08 24.15 24.92
N ASP A 428 -12.25 24.27 26.22
CA ASP A 428 -13.54 24.21 26.91
C ASP A 428 -14.34 22.92 26.61
N LYS A 429 -13.62 21.80 26.53
CA LYS A 429 -14.22 20.50 26.22
C LYS A 429 -14.97 19.95 27.42
N ALA A 430 -16.25 19.65 27.24
CA ALA A 430 -17.00 18.87 28.22
C ALA A 430 -16.44 17.44 28.30
N ILE A 431 -16.17 16.99 29.53
CA ILE A 431 -15.52 15.71 29.81
C ILE A 431 -16.19 15.01 31.01
N THR A 432 -15.88 13.73 31.15
CA THR A 432 -16.27 12.93 32.32
C THR A 432 -15.03 12.55 33.12
N LEU A 433 -15.04 12.82 34.42
CA LEU A 433 -14.00 12.44 35.37
C LEU A 433 -14.48 11.20 36.15
N LYS A 434 -13.75 10.09 36.03
CA LYS A 434 -14.02 8.84 36.77
C LYS A 434 -12.95 8.65 37.85
N TYR A 435 -13.36 8.81 39.10
CA TYR A 435 -12.52 8.64 40.29
C TYR A 435 -12.65 7.21 40.79
N PHE A 436 -11.54 6.51 41.00
CA PHE A 436 -11.54 5.19 41.64
C PHE A 436 -11.19 5.35 43.12
N ASN A 437 -11.96 4.71 43.99
CA ASN A 437 -11.63 4.68 45.41
C ASN A 437 -10.35 3.81 45.60
N CYS A 438 -9.32 4.35 46.29
CA CYS A 438 -8.04 3.67 46.57
C CYS A 438 -7.12 3.41 45.35
N SER A 439 -7.16 4.29 44.35
CA SER A 439 -6.39 4.11 43.09
C SER A 439 -4.86 3.99 43.27
N GLN A 440 -4.30 4.59 44.34
CA GLN A 440 -2.87 4.51 44.64
C GLN A 440 -2.41 3.12 45.09
N ASN A 441 -3.26 2.37 45.79
CA ASN A 441 -2.93 1.04 46.30
C ASN A 441 -3.00 -0.04 45.21
N VAL A 442 -3.55 0.29 44.03
CA VAL A 442 -3.86 -0.67 42.96
C VAL A 442 -3.58 -0.11 41.56
N ILE A 443 -2.44 0.56 41.39
CA ILE A 443 -2.03 1.23 40.14
C ILE A 443 -2.11 0.33 38.90
N ASN A 444 -1.78 -0.96 39.04
CA ASN A 444 -1.84 -1.93 37.95
C ASN A 444 -3.28 -2.19 37.46
N GLU A 445 -4.26 -2.25 38.36
CA GLU A 445 -5.66 -2.41 37.99
C GLU A 445 -6.21 -1.14 37.32
N PHE A 446 -5.85 0.03 37.85
CA PHE A 446 -6.18 1.32 37.25
C PHE A 446 -5.65 1.43 35.80
N LEU A 447 -4.37 1.11 35.59
CA LEU A 447 -3.74 1.13 34.27
C LEU A 447 -4.34 0.08 33.32
N ASN A 448 -4.71 -1.10 33.84
CA ASN A 448 -5.38 -2.12 33.04
C ASN A 448 -6.77 -1.65 32.59
N GLU A 449 -7.50 -0.94 33.45
CA GLU A 449 -8.78 -0.35 33.10
C GLU A 449 -8.62 0.79 32.07
N ALA A 450 -7.65 1.69 32.26
CA ALA A 450 -7.31 2.73 31.28
C ALA A 450 -6.95 2.13 29.90
N LYS A 451 -6.25 0.99 29.91
CA LYS A 451 -5.91 0.23 28.72
C LYS A 451 -7.15 -0.36 28.03
N ASN A 452 -8.14 -0.83 28.79
CA ASN A 452 -9.40 -1.35 28.23
C ASN A 452 -10.14 -0.27 27.43
N TYR A 453 -10.23 0.95 27.96
CA TYR A 453 -10.79 2.10 27.25
C TYR A 453 -10.02 2.47 25.98
N SER A 454 -8.70 2.20 25.97
CA SER A 454 -7.86 2.47 24.81
C SER A 454 -7.90 1.39 23.72
N ILE A 455 -8.34 0.17 24.03
CA ILE A 455 -8.32 -1.00 23.11
C ILE A 455 -9.65 -1.18 22.37
N LYS A 456 -10.79 -0.76 22.93
CA LYS A 456 -12.11 -0.93 22.30
C LYS A 456 -12.14 -0.28 20.91
N LYS A 457 -12.06 -1.12 19.88
CA LYS A 457 -11.75 -0.75 18.49
C LYS A 457 -12.97 -0.50 17.60
N ASP A 458 -14.18 -0.71 18.12
CA ASP A 458 -15.38 -0.44 17.35
C ASP A 458 -15.53 1.04 17.09
N ILE A 459 -15.82 1.41 15.85
CA ILE A 459 -16.10 2.78 15.41
C ILE A 459 -17.30 3.38 16.17
N LEU A 460 -18.09 2.51 16.83
CA LEU A 460 -19.22 2.81 17.72
C LEU A 460 -18.87 2.73 19.22
N SER A 461 -17.62 2.44 19.61
CA SER A 461 -17.21 2.44 21.02
C SER A 461 -17.09 3.90 21.51
N LYS A 462 -18.14 4.33 22.19
CA LYS A 462 -18.34 5.68 22.72
C LYS A 462 -17.54 5.97 24.01
N ASP A 463 -16.55 5.13 24.36
CA ASP A 463 -15.76 5.22 25.58
C ASP A 463 -14.27 5.55 25.29
N LYS A 464 -13.98 6.72 24.70
CA LYS A 464 -12.59 7.13 24.46
C LYS A 464 -11.98 7.77 25.70
N ILE A 465 -10.75 7.39 26.04
CA ILE A 465 -9.97 8.03 27.10
C ILE A 465 -9.20 9.24 26.55
N TYR A 466 -9.33 10.38 27.22
CA TYR A 466 -8.57 11.61 26.93
C TYR A 466 -7.26 11.67 27.71
N GLY A 467 -7.26 11.21 28.95
CA GLY A 467 -6.09 11.35 29.80
C GLY A 467 -6.23 10.78 31.19
N ILE A 468 -5.17 11.00 31.96
CA ILE A 468 -5.08 10.68 33.38
C ILE A 468 -4.78 11.99 34.12
N SER A 469 -5.36 12.15 35.30
CA SER A 469 -5.04 13.24 36.23
C SER A 469 -4.82 12.70 37.64
N ARG A 470 -4.35 13.55 38.55
CA ARG A 470 -4.21 13.25 39.99
C ARG A 470 -4.90 14.33 40.81
N LYS A 471 -5.76 13.90 41.73
CA LYS A 471 -6.47 14.80 42.65
C LYS A 471 -5.47 15.39 43.67
N PRO A 472 -5.41 16.72 43.86
CA PRO A 472 -4.42 17.33 44.77
C PRO A 472 -4.51 16.90 46.25
N ASN A 473 -5.71 16.53 46.73
CA ASN A 473 -5.92 16.29 48.18
C ASN A 473 -5.88 14.82 48.60
N THR A 474 -6.30 13.90 47.73
CA THR A 474 -6.31 12.45 48.02
C THR A 474 -5.21 11.72 47.29
N GLU A 475 -4.50 12.42 46.39
CA GLU A 475 -3.52 11.88 45.45
C GLU A 475 -4.01 10.71 44.58
N ASP A 476 -5.34 10.49 44.53
CA ASP A 476 -5.94 9.48 43.68
C ASP A 476 -5.83 9.85 42.21
N TYR A 477 -5.57 8.84 41.38
CA TYR A 477 -5.62 8.95 39.94
C TYR A 477 -7.04 8.93 39.41
N ILE A 478 -7.28 9.75 38.40
CA ILE A 478 -8.57 9.98 37.78
C ILE A 478 -8.45 9.64 36.29
N LEU A 479 -9.44 8.93 35.74
CA LEU A 479 -9.57 8.75 34.29
C LEU A 479 -10.43 9.86 33.70
N ILE A 480 -9.94 10.45 32.61
CA ILE A 480 -10.62 11.51 31.88
C ILE A 480 -11.17 10.89 30.60
N LEU A 481 -12.50 10.89 30.45
CA LEU A 481 -13.20 10.21 29.36
C LEU A 481 -13.94 11.20 28.47
N TYR A 482 -14.12 10.82 27.20
CA TYR A 482 -14.96 11.54 26.23
C TYR A 482 -16.42 11.57 26.69
N ASN A 483 -17.04 12.73 26.55
CA ASN A 483 -18.42 12.96 26.90
C ASN A 483 -19.29 13.08 25.64
N GLU A 484 -20.08 12.05 25.35
CA GLU A 484 -21.21 12.12 24.41
C GLU A 484 -22.51 11.60 25.06
N TYR A 485 -22.53 11.47 26.39
CA TYR A 485 -23.65 10.92 27.11
C TYR A 485 -24.28 11.99 27.99
N SER A 486 -25.41 12.48 27.49
CA SER A 486 -26.41 13.19 28.29
C SER A 486 -26.59 12.53 29.66
N GLN A 487 -26.90 13.37 30.64
CA GLN A 487 -27.31 13.05 32.01
C GLN A 487 -28.39 11.94 32.13
N GLU A 488 -28.98 11.49 31.02
CA GLU A 488 -30.03 10.48 30.91
C GLU A 488 -29.53 9.05 31.18
N TYR A 489 -28.32 8.68 30.74
CA TYR A 489 -27.78 7.32 30.96
C TYR A 489 -27.21 7.12 32.37
N PHE A 490 -26.68 8.18 33.00
CA PHE A 490 -26.16 8.09 34.36
C PHE A 490 -27.25 8.12 35.44
N LYS A 491 -28.43 8.66 35.14
CA LYS A 491 -29.64 8.46 35.96
C LYS A 491 -30.07 6.99 36.01
N GLU A 492 -29.71 6.19 34.99
CA GLU A 492 -29.99 4.75 34.93
C GLU A 492 -28.87 3.84 35.48
N CYS A 493 -27.73 4.39 35.94
CA CYS A 493 -26.52 3.61 36.25
C CYS A 493 -26.61 2.58 37.40
N TYR A 494 -27.76 2.39 38.05
CA TYR A 494 -27.97 1.26 38.97
C TYR A 494 -29.32 0.53 38.88
N VAL A 495 -30.24 0.90 37.98
CA VAL A 495 -31.60 0.30 37.97
C VAL A 495 -31.82 -0.67 36.80
N LYS A 496 -30.93 -0.75 35.78
CA LYS A 496 -31.30 -1.45 34.53
C LYS A 496 -30.17 -2.17 33.77
N TYR A 497 -29.42 -3.05 34.44
CA TYR A 497 -28.53 -4.00 33.74
C TYR A 497 -28.83 -5.46 34.08
N GLY A 498 -30.07 -5.85 33.77
CA GLY A 498 -30.34 -7.17 33.21
C GLY A 498 -30.56 -7.01 31.71
N GLU A 499 -29.47 -7.05 30.92
CA GLU A 499 -29.41 -7.60 29.56
C GLU A 499 -28.03 -7.34 28.91
N ILE A 500 -27.26 -8.42 28.76
CA ILE A 500 -26.28 -8.70 27.69
C ILE A 500 -24.97 -7.86 27.67
N VAL A 501 -23.96 -8.30 28.45
CA VAL A 501 -22.65 -8.88 28.04
C VAL A 501 -21.67 -8.75 29.21
N GLY A 502 -21.23 -9.88 29.77
CA GLY A 502 -19.97 -9.99 30.52
C GLY A 502 -20.06 -9.81 32.03
N TYR A 503 -20.24 -10.92 32.74
CA TYR A 503 -20.13 -11.09 34.20
C TYR A 503 -19.02 -10.23 34.83
N ARG A 504 -19.39 -9.20 35.62
CA ARG A 504 -18.48 -8.55 36.56
C ARG A 504 -19.17 -8.42 37.93
N LYS A 505 -18.50 -9.02 38.91
CA LYS A 505 -18.87 -9.15 40.33
C LYS A 505 -19.30 -7.81 40.91
N ILE A 506 -20.53 -7.75 41.42
CA ILE A 506 -21.02 -6.68 42.29
C ILE A 506 -20.70 -7.13 43.71
N PHE A 507 -19.77 -6.45 44.39
CA PHE A 507 -19.61 -6.61 45.84
C PHE A 507 -20.02 -5.30 46.51
N THR A 508 -20.94 -5.40 47.46
CA THR A 508 -21.56 -4.28 48.19
C THR A 508 -20.75 -3.88 49.43
N ASN A 509 -21.12 -2.73 50.00
CA ASN A 509 -20.48 -2.02 51.11
C ASN A 509 -20.45 -2.79 52.46
N TRP A 510 -19.53 -3.73 52.67
CA TRP A 510 -19.35 -4.34 54.00
C TRP A 510 -18.00 -3.94 54.57
N ILE A 511 -18.01 -2.91 55.43
CA ILE A 511 -16.86 -2.53 56.26
C ILE A 511 -17.13 -3.02 57.68
N SER A 512 -16.39 -4.03 58.11
CA SER A 512 -16.40 -4.49 59.51
C SER A 512 -15.67 -3.50 60.44
N GLY A 513 -14.92 -2.55 59.85
CA GLY A 513 -13.96 -1.72 60.58
C GLY A 513 -12.62 -2.42 60.83
N ASN A 514 -12.41 -3.62 60.26
CA ASN A 514 -11.17 -4.39 60.37
C ASN A 514 -10.71 -4.94 59.01
N GLU A 515 -9.55 -4.50 58.54
CA GLU A 515 -9.00 -4.86 57.23
C GLU A 515 -8.85 -6.38 57.02
N LYS A 516 -8.47 -7.14 58.05
CA LYS A 516 -8.31 -8.61 57.92
C LYS A 516 -9.64 -9.32 57.71
N ILE A 517 -10.70 -8.84 58.37
CA ILE A 517 -12.06 -9.37 58.20
C ILE A 517 -12.61 -8.98 56.84
N ASP A 518 -12.37 -7.73 56.40
CA ASP A 518 -12.83 -7.24 55.09
C ASP A 518 -12.16 -8.04 53.95
N ASN A 519 -10.87 -8.36 54.08
CA ASN A 519 -10.15 -9.23 53.14
C ASN A 519 -10.70 -10.66 53.11
N LEU A 520 -11.03 -11.25 54.27
CA LEU A 520 -11.66 -12.58 54.34
C LEU A 520 -13.03 -12.58 53.66
N ILE A 521 -13.84 -11.54 53.89
CA ILE A 521 -15.16 -11.40 53.25
C ILE A 521 -15.01 -11.37 51.73
N GLN A 522 -14.06 -10.59 51.21
CA GLN A 522 -13.77 -10.53 49.77
C GLN A 522 -13.30 -11.88 49.22
N GLU A 523 -12.43 -12.59 49.94
CA GLU A 523 -11.96 -13.92 49.55
C GLU A 523 -13.14 -14.90 49.44
N MET A 524 -14.03 -14.93 50.43
CA MET A 524 -15.19 -15.82 50.45
C MET A 524 -16.20 -15.47 49.35
N GLN A 525 -16.47 -14.17 49.14
CA GLN A 525 -17.30 -13.69 48.05
C GLN A 525 -16.73 -14.03 46.67
N SER A 526 -15.41 -14.13 46.54
CA SER A 526 -14.77 -14.49 45.28
C SER A 526 -15.05 -15.93 44.83
N LYS A 527 -15.39 -16.82 45.78
CA LYS A 527 -15.60 -18.26 45.61
C LYS A 527 -17.06 -18.64 45.29
N ILE A 528 -17.99 -17.69 45.33
CA ILE A 528 -19.44 -17.91 45.09
C ILE A 528 -19.71 -18.23 43.62
N ASN A 529 -20.50 -19.28 43.36
CA ASN A 529 -20.81 -19.79 42.03
C ASN A 529 -22.31 -19.60 41.67
N LEU A 530 -22.82 -18.38 41.89
CA LEU A 530 -24.03 -17.71 41.37
C LEU A 530 -25.37 -18.47 41.21
N TYR A 531 -25.51 -19.72 41.61
CA TYR A 531 -26.78 -20.46 41.56
C TYR A 531 -27.13 -21.05 42.93
N GLY A 532 -27.96 -20.33 43.68
CA GLY A 532 -28.50 -20.79 44.98
C GLY A 532 -27.64 -20.50 46.21
N ASP A 533 -26.41 -20.03 46.00
CA ASP A 533 -25.47 -19.67 47.08
C ASP A 533 -25.93 -18.43 47.87
N ILE A 534 -25.68 -18.45 49.17
CA ILE A 534 -25.88 -17.31 50.07
C ILE A 534 -24.67 -16.39 49.96
N LEU A 535 -24.90 -15.08 49.84
CA LEU A 535 -23.82 -14.10 49.86
C LEU A 535 -23.14 -14.06 51.24
N PHE A 536 -21.82 -14.20 51.27
CA PHE A 536 -21.03 -14.03 52.49
C PHE A 536 -20.89 -12.53 52.81
N GLU A 537 -21.39 -12.08 53.97
CA GLU A 537 -21.46 -10.65 54.34
C GLU A 537 -21.18 -10.41 55.84
N TRP A 538 -20.74 -9.19 56.17
CA TRP A 538 -20.61 -8.74 57.56
C TRP A 538 -21.98 -8.38 58.13
N ILE A 539 -22.36 -8.89 59.30
CA ILE A 539 -23.69 -8.60 59.87
C ILE A 539 -23.52 -7.80 61.16
N PRO A 540 -23.99 -6.54 61.22
CA PRO A 540 -24.02 -5.78 62.46
C PRO A 540 -24.84 -6.50 63.53
N TYR A 541 -24.31 -6.60 64.76
CA TYR A 541 -24.95 -7.36 65.84
C TYR A 541 -26.40 -6.92 66.14
N ASN A 542 -26.73 -5.65 65.92
CA ASN A 542 -28.09 -5.10 66.09
C ASN A 542 -29.15 -5.67 65.12
N GLN A 543 -28.73 -6.50 64.15
CA GLN A 543 -29.61 -7.21 63.23
C GLN A 543 -30.19 -8.51 63.82
N PHE A 544 -29.70 -8.93 64.98
CA PHE A 544 -30.17 -10.14 65.67
C PHE A 544 -31.11 -9.78 66.82
N ILE A 545 -32.23 -10.51 66.93
CA ILE A 545 -33.19 -10.45 68.04
C ILE A 545 -33.45 -11.86 68.58
N ASP A 546 -34.15 -11.95 69.71
CA ASP A 546 -34.52 -13.22 70.35
C ASP A 546 -33.28 -14.12 70.59
N ILE A 547 -32.21 -13.52 71.11
CA ILE A 547 -30.93 -14.19 71.29
C ILE A 547 -30.97 -15.04 72.57
N GLU A 548 -30.97 -16.36 72.41
CA GLU A 548 -31.03 -17.32 73.49
C GLU A 548 -29.82 -18.27 73.45
N LYS A 549 -29.18 -18.52 74.59
CA LYS A 549 -28.06 -19.45 74.67
C LYS A 549 -28.55 -20.89 74.53
N ILE A 550 -28.04 -21.62 73.55
CA ILE A 550 -28.46 -23.01 73.26
C ILE A 550 -27.40 -24.06 73.62
N GLY A 551 -26.15 -23.66 73.84
CA GLY A 551 -25.10 -24.57 74.29
C GLY A 551 -23.75 -23.87 74.47
N GLN A 552 -22.86 -24.48 75.27
CA GLN A 552 -21.49 -24.01 75.47
C GLN A 552 -20.54 -25.20 75.40
N GLY A 553 -19.56 -25.12 74.50
CA GLY A 553 -18.45 -26.07 74.41
C GLY A 553 -17.15 -25.48 74.95
N GLY A 554 -16.03 -26.19 74.77
CA GLY A 554 -14.71 -25.74 75.22
C GLY A 554 -14.16 -24.50 74.49
N PHE A 555 -14.60 -24.25 73.25
CA PHE A 555 -14.02 -23.22 72.37
C PHE A 555 -15.01 -22.12 71.92
N ALA A 556 -16.31 -22.33 72.13
CA ALA A 556 -17.34 -21.38 71.70
C ALA A 556 -18.62 -21.52 72.52
N THR A 557 -19.38 -20.43 72.62
CA THR A 557 -20.77 -20.43 73.07
C THR A 557 -21.68 -20.23 71.88
N VAL A 558 -22.72 -21.05 71.75
CA VAL A 558 -23.68 -20.98 70.63
C VAL A 558 -25.01 -20.43 71.12
N TYR A 559 -25.53 -19.45 70.39
CA TYR A 559 -26.83 -18.84 70.62
C TYR A 559 -27.75 -19.11 69.44
N SER A 560 -29.05 -19.27 69.70
CA SER A 560 -30.10 -19.15 68.69
C SER A 560 -30.49 -17.67 68.59
N ALA A 561 -30.72 -17.17 67.39
CA ALA A 561 -31.21 -15.80 67.17
C ALA A 561 -32.09 -15.72 65.92
N THR A 562 -32.92 -14.68 65.83
CA THR A 562 -33.63 -14.31 64.61
C THR A 562 -32.88 -13.17 63.93
N TRP A 563 -32.48 -13.36 62.67
CA TRP A 563 -31.85 -12.33 61.84
C TRP A 563 -32.91 -11.54 61.08
N LYS A 564 -33.11 -10.26 61.45
CA LYS A 564 -34.16 -9.38 60.90
C LYS A 564 -34.13 -9.30 59.37
N ASN A 565 -32.98 -8.91 58.82
CA ASN A 565 -32.82 -8.75 57.38
C ASN A 565 -32.64 -10.09 56.66
N GLY A 566 -32.08 -11.09 57.34
CA GLY A 566 -31.88 -12.42 56.79
C GLY A 566 -30.90 -12.50 55.60
N PRO A 567 -30.57 -13.71 55.12
CA PRO A 567 -29.56 -13.91 54.09
C PRO A 567 -30.00 -13.36 52.74
N LEU A 568 -29.04 -12.81 51.99
CA LEU A 568 -29.22 -12.36 50.61
C LEU A 568 -28.94 -13.50 49.63
N ARG A 569 -29.87 -13.77 48.72
CA ARG A 569 -29.76 -14.80 47.68
C ARG A 569 -30.16 -14.28 46.32
N TYR A 570 -29.53 -14.81 45.27
CA TYR A 570 -29.88 -14.49 43.90
C TYR A 570 -31.03 -15.35 43.41
N TYR A 571 -32.09 -14.71 42.89
CA TYR A 571 -33.25 -15.38 42.31
C TYR A 571 -33.21 -15.29 40.78
N LYS A 572 -32.88 -16.41 40.13
CA LYS A 572 -32.66 -16.48 38.68
C LYS A 572 -33.88 -16.04 37.86
N ASP A 573 -35.08 -16.48 38.27
CA ASP A 573 -36.32 -16.24 37.51
C ASP A 573 -36.77 -14.78 37.55
N LYS A 574 -36.32 -14.02 38.56
CA LYS A 574 -36.59 -12.58 38.71
C LYS A 574 -35.38 -11.71 38.38
N ASN A 575 -34.22 -12.34 38.15
CA ASN A 575 -32.94 -11.67 37.91
C ASN A 575 -32.59 -10.63 39.00
N GLU A 576 -32.96 -10.91 40.25
CA GLU A 576 -32.90 -9.99 41.40
C GLU A 576 -32.31 -10.67 42.64
N TRP A 577 -31.69 -9.87 43.51
CA TRP A 577 -31.25 -10.31 44.84
C TRP A 577 -32.35 -10.08 45.87
N ILE A 578 -32.73 -11.14 46.58
CA ILE A 578 -33.84 -11.12 47.54
C ILE A 578 -33.32 -11.52 48.92
N ARG A 579 -33.75 -10.78 49.95
CA ARG A 579 -33.50 -11.10 51.36
C ARG A 579 -34.61 -11.99 51.90
N SER A 580 -34.24 -13.04 52.65
CA SER A 580 -35.20 -13.87 53.39
C SER A 580 -35.28 -13.41 54.84
N SER A 581 -36.10 -12.39 55.13
CA SER A 581 -36.22 -11.79 56.46
C SER A 581 -36.62 -12.80 57.55
N ASP A 582 -36.36 -12.43 58.80
CA ASP A 582 -36.75 -13.16 60.01
C ASP A 582 -36.26 -14.61 60.07
N LYS A 583 -35.04 -14.83 59.56
CA LYS A 583 -34.45 -16.16 59.51
C LYS A 583 -33.87 -16.55 60.87
N LYS A 584 -34.31 -17.69 61.43
CA LYS A 584 -33.63 -18.32 62.57
C LYS A 584 -32.21 -18.76 62.19
N VAL A 585 -31.22 -18.32 62.95
CA VAL A 585 -29.79 -18.57 62.75
C VAL A 585 -29.13 -19.00 64.06
N ALA A 586 -28.00 -19.71 63.95
CA ALA A 586 -27.12 -19.97 65.08
C ALA A 586 -25.96 -18.98 65.08
N LEU A 587 -25.72 -18.30 66.19
CA LEU A 587 -24.58 -17.42 66.41
C LEU A 587 -23.52 -18.15 67.22
N LYS A 588 -22.38 -18.47 66.61
CA LYS A 588 -21.22 -19.08 67.30
C LYS A 588 -20.29 -17.96 67.78
N CYS A 589 -20.27 -17.71 69.10
CA CYS A 589 -19.36 -16.76 69.72
C CYS A 589 -18.07 -17.48 70.12
N LEU A 590 -16.96 -17.16 69.45
CA LEU A 590 -15.64 -17.75 69.69
C LEU A 590 -14.96 -17.08 70.89
N ASN A 591 -14.30 -17.90 71.72
CA ASN A 591 -13.51 -17.41 72.85
C ASN A 591 -12.29 -16.59 72.35
N ASN A 592 -11.87 -15.55 73.07
CA ASN A 592 -10.74 -14.67 72.72
C ASN A 592 -10.86 -13.91 71.37
N SER A 593 -12.08 -13.66 70.89
CA SER A 593 -12.36 -12.96 69.62
C SER A 593 -11.88 -11.51 69.51
N GLN A 594 -11.27 -10.95 70.56
CA GLN A 594 -10.61 -9.64 70.52
C GLN A 594 -9.25 -9.66 69.80
N ASN A 595 -8.60 -10.84 69.68
CA ASN A 595 -7.32 -11.00 69.00
C ASN A 595 -7.50 -11.74 67.65
N ILE A 596 -7.72 -10.97 66.57
CA ILE A 596 -7.89 -11.52 65.21
C ILE A 596 -6.53 -11.98 64.66
N ASN A 597 -6.18 -13.24 64.93
CA ASN A 597 -5.00 -13.94 64.41
C ASN A 597 -5.40 -14.96 63.32
N ASN A 598 -4.41 -15.60 62.68
CA ASN A 598 -4.68 -16.57 61.61
C ASN A 598 -5.43 -17.82 62.12
N GLU A 599 -5.26 -18.19 63.39
CA GLU A 599 -5.98 -19.30 64.01
C GLU A 599 -7.47 -19.01 64.13
N PHE A 600 -7.83 -17.78 64.54
CA PHE A 600 -9.21 -17.28 64.55
C PHE A 600 -9.84 -17.27 63.15
N LEU A 601 -9.12 -16.76 62.14
CA LEU A 601 -9.63 -16.73 60.76
C LEU A 601 -9.80 -18.14 60.18
N ASN A 602 -8.89 -19.06 60.49
CA ASN A 602 -9.01 -20.46 60.08
C ASN A 602 -10.24 -21.13 60.73
N GLU A 603 -10.48 -20.92 62.03
CA GLU A 603 -11.67 -21.45 62.72
C GLU A 603 -12.98 -20.92 62.11
N VAL A 604 -13.00 -19.66 61.66
CA VAL A 604 -14.12 -19.09 60.91
C VAL A 604 -14.30 -19.79 59.57
N ILE A 605 -13.23 -19.99 58.80
CA ILE A 605 -13.27 -20.69 57.51
C ILE A 605 -13.72 -22.15 57.67
N TYR A 606 -13.25 -22.87 58.70
CA TYR A 606 -13.64 -24.27 58.96
C TYR A 606 -15.10 -24.42 59.42
N SER A 607 -15.73 -23.33 59.85
CA SER A 607 -17.13 -23.31 60.32
C SER A 607 -18.14 -22.96 59.20
N ILE A 608 -17.67 -22.64 57.98
CA ILE A 608 -18.46 -22.27 56.80
C ILE A 608 -18.33 -23.37 55.75
#